data_AF-A0A2P4PXU8-F1
#
_entry.id   AF-A0A2P4PXU8-F1
#
_cell.length_a   1.000
_cell.length_b   1.000
_cell.length_c   1.000
_cell.angle_alpha   90.00
_cell.angle_beta   90.00
_cell.angle_gamma   90.00
#
_symmetry.space_group_name_H-M   'P 1'
#
loop_
_entity.id
_entity.type
_entity.pdbx_description
1 polymer ?
#
loop_
_entity_poly.entity_id
_entity_poly.type
_entity_poly.pdbx_seq_one_letter_code
_entity_poly.pdbx_strand_id
1 'polypeptide(L)'
;MYDNNFLPKLSENLLEILKDNEFYDITIEVGNDPYVKIFRAHMVILNYRSTYLRRILSTNVNRNNNDGSLTHIKLPNISPEIFEMILRKMFDFSYSA
;
A
#
# COMPACT_ATOMS: atom_id res chain seq x y z
N MET A 1 16.21 -17.68 -25.86
CA MET A 1 16.45 -16.40 -25.14
C MET A 1 15.34 -16.29 -24.11
N TYR A 2 15.67 -16.16 -22.82
CA TYR A 2 14.63 -15.94 -21.80
C TYR A 2 13.94 -14.59 -22.08
N ASP A 3 12.61 -14.58 -22.02
CA ASP A 3 11.81 -13.36 -22.12
C ASP A 3 12.15 -12.43 -20.94
N ASN A 4 13.04 -11.48 -21.19
CA ASN A 4 13.43 -10.46 -20.20
C ASN A 4 12.30 -9.46 -19.89
N ASN A 5 11.12 -9.64 -20.49
CA ASN A 5 9.94 -8.79 -20.32
C ASN A 5 9.02 -9.22 -19.16
N PHE A 6 9.30 -10.35 -18.51
CA PHE A 6 8.48 -10.83 -17.39
C PHE A 6 8.44 -9.82 -16.22
N LEU A 7 9.59 -9.31 -15.79
CA LEU A 7 9.68 -8.39 -14.65
C LEU A 7 9.03 -7.02 -14.93
N PRO A 8 9.27 -6.38 -16.09
CA PRO A 8 8.52 -5.18 -16.47
C PRO A 8 7.01 -5.41 -16.49
N LYS A 9 6.55 -6.54 -17.08
CA LYS A 9 5.11 -6.82 -17.16
C LYS A 9 4.47 -7.05 -15.79
N LEU A 10 5.16 -7.77 -14.91
CA LEU A 10 4.73 -7.95 -13.53
C LEU A 10 4.63 -6.62 -12.78
N SER A 11 5.60 -5.71 -12.98
CA SER A 11 5.58 -4.38 -12.37
C SER A 11 4.38 -3.54 -12.83
N GLU A 12 4.05 -3.60 -14.12
CA GLU A 12 2.84 -2.95 -14.65
C GLU A 12 1.58 -3.50 -13.99
N ASN A 13 1.45 -4.83 -13.91
CA ASN A 13 0.28 -5.45 -13.32
C ASN A 13 0.10 -5.11 -11.83
N LEU A 14 1.20 -4.99 -11.06
CA LEU A 14 1.12 -4.56 -9.66
C LEU A 14 0.73 -3.08 -9.54
N LEU A 15 1.15 -2.22 -10.48
CA LEU A 15 0.71 -0.84 -10.54
C LEU A 15 -0.76 -0.69 -10.98
N GLU A 16 -1.27 -1.59 -11.80
CA GLU A 16 -2.70 -1.67 -12.15
C GLU A 16 -3.53 -2.02 -10.92
N ILE A 17 -3.09 -3.01 -10.14
CA ILE A 17 -3.72 -3.41 -8.85
C ILE A 17 -3.79 -2.24 -7.87
N LEU A 18 -2.78 -1.36 -7.84
CA LEU A 18 -2.84 -0.16 -6.99
C LEU A 18 -3.92 0.85 -7.44
N LYS A 19 -4.28 0.86 -8.73
CA LYS A 19 -5.21 1.84 -9.33
C LYS A 19 -6.65 1.33 -9.44
N ASP A 20 -6.84 0.04 -9.63
CA ASP A 20 -8.14 -0.54 -9.97
C ASP A 20 -9.17 -0.46 -8.83
N ASN A 21 -8.75 -0.13 -7.61
CA ASN A 21 -9.62 0.01 -6.45
C ASN A 21 -10.41 -1.28 -6.13
N GLU A 22 -9.90 -2.43 -6.58
CA GLU A 22 -10.47 -3.75 -6.37
C GLU A 22 -9.60 -4.57 -5.40
N PHE A 23 -10.24 -5.53 -4.71
CA PHE A 23 -9.58 -6.48 -3.80
C PHE A 23 -8.68 -5.88 -2.70
N TYR A 24 -8.79 -4.57 -2.43
CA TYR A 24 -8.07 -3.93 -1.35
C TYR A 24 -8.57 -4.49 -0.02
N ASP A 25 -7.64 -4.72 0.90
CA ASP A 25 -7.89 -5.25 2.25
C ASP A 25 -7.54 -4.22 3.34
N ILE A 26 -7.08 -3.03 2.94
CA ILE A 26 -6.78 -1.92 3.82
C ILE A 26 -7.14 -0.54 3.25
N THR A 27 -7.61 0.33 4.15
CA THR A 27 -7.69 1.78 3.97
C THR A 27 -6.68 2.50 4.86
N ILE A 28 -5.99 3.49 4.30
CA ILE A 28 -4.96 4.28 4.98
C ILE A 28 -5.37 5.75 4.87
N GLU A 29 -5.76 6.33 5.99
CA GLU A 29 -6.00 7.77 6.11
C GLU A 29 -4.69 8.47 6.40
N VAL A 30 -4.31 9.44 5.57
CA VAL A 30 -3.01 10.11 5.63
C VAL A 30 -3.21 11.62 5.69
N GLY A 31 -2.38 12.27 6.49
CA GLY A 31 -2.44 13.72 6.73
C GLY A 31 -3.30 14.09 7.92
N ASN A 32 -3.41 15.39 8.16
CA ASN A 32 -4.21 15.99 9.22
C ASN A 32 -5.15 17.02 8.61
N ASP A 33 -6.27 17.29 9.31
CA ASP A 33 -7.25 18.29 8.90
C ASP A 33 -6.57 19.64 8.58
N PRO A 34 -6.92 20.30 7.45
CA PRO A 34 -7.93 19.92 6.44
C PRO A 34 -7.40 19.03 5.29
N TYR A 35 -6.12 18.66 5.30
CA TYR A 35 -5.43 17.98 4.20
C TYR A 35 -5.32 16.47 4.46
N VAL A 36 -6.49 15.81 4.53
CA VAL A 36 -6.59 14.37 4.71
C VAL A 36 -6.93 13.68 3.40
N LYS A 37 -6.23 12.59 3.07
CA LYS A 37 -6.53 11.73 1.92
C LYS A 37 -6.60 10.27 2.34
N ILE A 38 -7.55 9.54 1.77
CA ILE A 38 -7.71 8.11 1.99
C ILE A 38 -7.10 7.35 0.82
N PHE A 39 -6.22 6.42 1.12
CA PHE A 39 -5.62 5.49 0.18
C PHE A 39 -6.18 4.09 0.40
N ARG A 40 -6.36 3.34 -0.68
CA ARG A 40 -6.73 1.93 -0.67
C ARG A 40 -5.57 1.14 -1.25
N ALA A 41 -5.24 0.01 -0.61
CA ALA A 41 -4.06 -0.77 -0.95
C ALA A 41 -4.19 -2.22 -0.48
N HIS A 42 -3.15 -3.01 -0.71
CA HIS A 42 -3.08 -4.43 -0.40
C HIS A 42 -2.02 -4.69 0.68
N MET A 43 -2.45 -5.18 1.83
CA MET A 43 -1.64 -5.40 3.03
C MET A 43 -0.47 -6.32 2.76
N VAL A 44 -0.66 -7.36 1.94
CA VAL A 44 0.42 -8.30 1.60
C VAL A 44 1.61 -7.57 0.98
N ILE A 45 1.37 -6.64 0.04
CA ILE A 45 2.45 -5.89 -0.61
C ILE A 45 3.10 -4.93 0.39
N LEU A 46 2.29 -4.17 1.15
CA LEU A 46 2.81 -3.23 2.15
C LEU A 46 3.65 -3.92 3.25
N ASN A 47 3.22 -5.10 3.69
CA ASN A 47 3.88 -5.91 4.72
C ASN A 47 5.28 -6.36 4.28
N TYR A 48 5.43 -6.82 3.04
CA TYR A 48 6.72 -7.30 2.54
C TYR A 48 7.63 -6.18 2.01
N ARG A 49 7.07 -5.03 1.61
CA ARG A 49 7.84 -3.90 1.06
C ARG A 49 8.26 -2.88 2.11
N SER A 50 7.68 -2.88 3.32
CA SER A 50 8.04 -1.95 4.38
C SER A 50 7.97 -2.56 5.77
N THR A 51 9.13 -2.63 6.45
CA THR A 51 9.20 -3.08 7.84
C THR A 51 8.44 -2.14 8.80
N TYR A 52 8.36 -0.85 8.47
CA TYR A 52 7.58 0.13 9.22
C TYR A 52 6.09 -0.16 9.11
N LEU A 53 5.57 -0.31 7.88
CA LEU A 53 4.15 -0.63 7.68
C LEU A 53 3.82 -2.01 8.24
N ARG A 54 4.69 -3.02 8.09
CA ARG A 54 4.53 -4.31 8.74
C ARG A 54 4.25 -4.20 10.24
N ARG A 55 5.05 -3.43 10.97
CA ARG A 55 4.86 -3.23 12.43
C ARG A 55 3.51 -2.59 12.74
N ILE A 56 3.08 -1.60 11.94
CA ILE A 56 1.79 -0.95 12.09
C ILE A 56 0.65 -1.93 11.80
N LEU A 57 0.72 -2.66 10.70
CA LEU A 57 -0.29 -3.63 10.29
C LEU A 57 -0.44 -4.74 11.34
N SER A 58 0.66 -5.35 11.80
CA SER A 58 0.59 -6.41 12.83
C SER A 58 -0.08 -5.95 14.13
N THR A 59 0.09 -4.68 14.50
CA THR A 59 -0.54 -4.12 15.71
C THR A 59 -2.03 -3.88 15.52
N ASN A 60 -2.45 -3.44 14.34
CA ASN A 60 -3.86 -3.09 14.05
C ASN A 60 -4.71 -4.30 13.64
N VAL A 61 -4.16 -5.25 12.89
CA VAL A 61 -4.83 -6.50 12.51
C VAL A 61 -5.28 -7.28 13.74
N ASN A 62 -4.40 -7.40 14.75
CA ASN A 62 -4.73 -8.08 16.01
C ASN A 62 -5.90 -7.41 16.78
N ARG A 63 -6.25 -6.16 16.47
CA ARG A 63 -7.36 -5.43 17.12
C ARG A 63 -8.68 -5.56 16.35
N ASN A 64 -8.62 -5.67 15.02
CA ASN A 64 -9.79 -5.59 14.14
C ASN A 64 -10.29 -6.97 13.64
N ASN A 65 -9.58 -8.06 13.92
CA ASN A 65 -9.97 -9.42 13.51
C ASN A 65 -11.31 -9.94 14.11
N ASN A 66 -12.00 -9.13 14.90
CA ASN A 66 -13.18 -9.55 15.66
C ASN A 66 -14.51 -9.19 14.98
N ASP A 67 -14.53 -8.28 14.00
CA ASP A 67 -15.77 -7.72 13.46
C ASP A 67 -15.95 -7.85 11.93
N GLY A 68 -14.97 -8.44 11.23
CA GLY A 68 -15.01 -8.58 9.77
C GLY A 68 -14.88 -7.26 9.00
N SER A 69 -14.55 -6.16 9.69
CA SER A 69 -14.30 -4.86 9.06
C SER A 69 -12.95 -4.85 8.34
N LEU A 70 -12.90 -4.09 7.25
CA LEU A 70 -11.68 -3.85 6.49
C LEU A 70 -10.64 -3.12 7.34
N THR A 71 -9.37 -3.49 7.26
CA THR A 71 -8.32 -2.86 8.08
C THR A 71 -8.26 -1.36 7.80
N HIS A 72 -8.22 -0.54 8.84
CA HIS A 72 -8.12 0.91 8.73
C HIS A 72 -6.99 1.43 9.62
N ILE A 73 -6.09 2.23 9.05
CA ILE A 73 -4.98 2.86 9.79
C ILE A 73 -4.90 4.36 9.47
N LYS A 74 -4.34 5.11 10.41
CA LYS A 74 -4.13 6.56 10.29
C LYS A 74 -2.65 6.92 10.35
N LEU A 75 -2.19 7.77 9.44
CA LEU A 75 -0.82 8.29 9.35
C LEU A 75 -0.86 9.83 9.33
N PRO A 76 -1.12 10.47 10.48
CA PRO A 76 -1.33 11.93 10.55
C PRO A 76 -0.08 12.76 10.21
N ASN A 77 1.11 12.19 10.41
CA ASN A 77 2.39 12.91 10.33
C ASN A 77 3.05 12.83 8.94
N ILE A 78 2.33 12.36 7.92
CA ILE A 78 2.83 12.24 6.54
C ILE A 78 1.90 13.04 5.64
N SER A 79 2.45 13.82 4.70
CA SER A 79 1.60 14.50 3.71
C SER A 79 1.00 13.48 2.73
N PRO A 80 -0.26 13.67 2.29
CA PRO A 80 -0.86 12.85 1.26
C PRO A 80 0.01 12.66 0.01
N GLU A 81 0.64 13.74 -0.47
CA GLU A 81 1.46 13.74 -1.69
C GLU A 81 2.73 12.90 -1.51
N ILE A 82 3.39 13.04 -0.36
CA ILE A 82 4.58 12.25 -0.02
C ILE A 82 4.20 10.77 0.09
N PHE A 83 3.08 10.47 0.75
CA PHE A 83 2.63 9.10 0.90
C PHE A 83 2.25 8.46 -0.44
N GLU A 84 1.61 9.20 -1.35
CA GLU A 84 1.29 8.71 -2.69
C GLU A 84 2.55 8.31 -3.47
N MET A 85 3.62 9.11 -3.37
CA MET A 85 4.91 8.78 -3.99
C MET A 85 5.53 7.52 -3.36
N ILE A 86 5.50 7.41 -2.03
CA ILE A 86 5.99 6.22 -1.30
C ILE A 86 5.19 4.97 -1.70
N LEU A 87 3.86 5.08 -1.75
CA LEU A 87 2.95 4.00 -2.07
C LEU A 87 3.19 3.49 -3.49
N ARG A 88 3.29 4.40 -4.48
CA ARG A 88 3.67 4.01 -5.85
C ARG A 88 5.01 3.28 -5.89
N LYS A 89 6.01 3.74 -5.14
CA LYS A 89 7.33 3.09 -5.09
C LYS A 89 7.30 1.68 -4.49
N MET A 90 6.35 1.40 -3.60
CA MET A 90 6.20 0.05 -3.04
C MET A 90 5.70 -0.96 -4.08
N PHE A 91 4.87 -0.51 -5.04
CA PHE A 91 4.25 -1.34 -6.07
C PHE A 91 5.02 -1.33 -7.40
N ASP A 92 5.90 -0.34 -7.60
CA ASP A 92 6.79 -0.22 -8.76
C ASP A 92 8.13 -0.93 -8.52
N PHE A 93 8.51 -1.84 -9.42
CA PHE A 93 9.75 -2.62 -9.37
C PHE A 93 10.84 -2.08 -10.31
N SER A 94 10.52 -1.10 -11.16
CA SER A 94 11.39 -0.61 -12.24
C SER A 94 12.68 0.07 -11.80
N TYR A 95 12.79 0.47 -10.53
CA TYR A 95 13.96 1.19 -10.00
C TYR A 95 14.87 0.34 -9.10
N SER A 96 14.73 -0.98 -9.15
CA SER A 96 15.49 -1.91 -8.28
C SER A 96 16.70 -2.54 -8.98
N ALA A 97 17.07 -2.05 -10.17
CA ALA A 97 18.17 -2.56 -10.99
C ALA A 97 19.40 -1.65 -10.92
#